data_AF-A0A8B6H5F8-F1
#
_entry.id   AF-A0A8B6H5F8-F1
#
_cell.length_a   1.000
_cell.length_b   1.000
_cell.length_c   1.000
_cell.angle_alpha   90.00
_cell.angle_beta   90.00
_cell.angle_gamma   90.00
#
_symmetry.space_group_name_H-M   'P 1'
#
loop_
_entity.id
_entity.type
_entity.pdbx_description
1 polymer ?
#
loop_
_entity_poly.entity_id
_entity_poly.type
_entity_poly.pdbx_seq_one_letter_code
_entity_poly.pdbx_strand_id
1 'polypeptide(L)'
;MLFRSIILQGRQWFLLTDSPRRYRHRKYVSQLFQNLQKIPPQDSQLHCKSHKLMIYNDIIQNCHPGGFHLLPLGQRVLEKLIKVIDEELDTIGAQKICMPTLALASLWKKTGTKKSL
;
A
#
# COMPACT_ATOMS: atom_id res chain seq x y z
N MET A 1 27.64 -8.98 -48.56
CA MET A 1 28.51 -8.57 -47.45
C MET A 1 27.94 -7.37 -46.66
N LEU A 2 26.61 -7.25 -46.46
CA LEU A 2 26.01 -6.14 -45.69
C LEU A 2 24.68 -6.53 -45.00
N PHE A 3 24.56 -7.72 -44.40
CA PHE A 3 23.33 -8.10 -43.66
C PHE A 3 23.62 -9.00 -42.44
N ARG A 4 24.73 -8.73 -41.74
CA ARG A 4 25.07 -9.41 -40.47
C ARG A 4 25.45 -8.47 -39.32
N SER A 5 25.36 -7.14 -39.51
CA SER A 5 25.87 -6.16 -38.53
C SER A 5 24.82 -5.57 -37.57
N ILE A 6 23.54 -5.94 -37.67
CA ILE A 6 22.45 -5.33 -36.89
C ILE A 6 22.16 -6.06 -35.56
N ILE A 7 22.74 -7.25 -35.32
CA ILE A 7 22.40 -8.05 -34.14
C ILE A 7 23.22 -7.67 -32.89
N LEU A 8 24.26 -6.84 -33.00
CA LEU A 8 25.12 -6.47 -31.85
C LEU A 8 24.77 -5.15 -31.16
N GLN A 9 23.71 -4.45 -31.60
CA GLN A 9 23.24 -3.18 -30.99
C GLN A 9 21.97 -3.35 -30.13
N GLY A 10 21.59 -4.58 -29.78
CA GLY A 10 20.40 -4.87 -28.96
C GLY A 10 20.68 -5.11 -27.47
N ARG A 11 21.87 -4.77 -26.98
CA ARG A 11 22.38 -5.23 -25.68
C ARG A 11 22.32 -4.22 -24.52
N GLN A 12 21.45 -3.21 -24.59
CA GLN A 12 21.42 -2.16 -23.56
C GLN A 12 20.03 -1.68 -23.10
N TRP A 13 18.93 -2.20 -23.65
CA TRP A 13 17.57 -1.73 -23.30
C TRP A 13 16.87 -2.55 -22.19
N PHE A 14 17.53 -3.58 -21.65
CA PHE A 14 16.94 -4.50 -20.67
C PHE A 14 17.54 -4.34 -19.25
N LEU A 15 17.83 -3.10 -18.84
CA LEU A 15 18.24 -2.77 -17.46
C LEU A 15 17.41 -1.60 -16.88
N LEU A 16 16.16 -1.45 -17.29
CA LEU A 16 15.30 -0.33 -16.90
C LEU A 16 14.21 -0.67 -15.88
N THR A 17 14.26 -1.87 -15.26
CA THR A 17 13.37 -2.23 -14.15
C THR A 17 13.97 -1.96 -12.77
N ASP A 18 15.26 -1.65 -12.65
CA ASP A 18 15.83 -1.28 -11.36
C ASP A 18 15.55 0.22 -11.12
N SER A 19 14.35 0.48 -10.62
CA SER A 19 13.94 1.83 -10.20
C SER A 19 14.91 2.30 -9.10
N PRO A 20 15.54 3.49 -9.24
CA PRO A 20 16.59 3.89 -8.32
C PRO A 20 16.00 3.97 -6.91
N ARG A 21 16.63 3.28 -5.95
CA ARG A 21 16.29 3.36 -4.53
C ARG A 21 16.25 4.84 -4.14
N ARG A 22 15.04 5.42 -4.07
CA ARG A 22 14.86 6.84 -3.77
C ARG A 22 15.56 7.15 -2.45
N TYR A 23 16.35 8.22 -2.45
CA TYR A 23 17.00 8.75 -1.27
C TYR A 23 15.93 9.01 -0.19
N ARG A 24 15.82 8.13 0.82
CA ARG A 24 14.89 8.34 1.93
C ARG A 24 15.46 9.45 2.81
N HIS A 25 14.86 10.64 2.78
CA HIS A 25 15.07 11.59 3.85
C HIS A 25 14.67 10.95 5.18
N ARG A 26 15.64 10.73 6.06
CA ARG A 26 15.38 10.33 7.43
C ARG A 26 14.61 11.45 8.10
N LYS A 27 13.35 11.21 8.42
CA LYS A 27 12.55 12.11 9.23
C LYS A 27 12.93 11.90 10.69
N TYR A 28 13.39 12.95 11.35
CA TYR A 28 13.56 12.96 12.80
C TYR A 28 12.21 12.89 13.49
N VAL A 29 12.18 12.38 14.72
CA VAL A 29 10.95 12.29 15.53
C VAL A 29 10.27 13.65 15.67
N SER A 30 11.05 14.72 15.86
CA SER A 30 10.57 16.10 15.94
C SER A 30 9.86 16.61 14.68
N GLN A 31 10.11 15.99 13.53
CA GLN A 31 9.52 16.37 12.24
C GLN A 31 8.39 15.42 11.81
N LEU A 32 8.12 14.38 12.61
CA LEU A 32 7.03 13.45 12.37
C LEU A 32 5.78 13.95 13.08
N PHE A 33 4.64 13.80 12.41
CA PHE A 33 3.36 13.93 13.06
C PHE A 33 3.16 12.71 13.97
N GLN A 34 3.30 12.92 15.27
CA GLN A 34 3.08 11.95 16.35
C GLN A 34 2.33 12.66 17.47
N ASN A 35 1.25 12.07 17.97
CA ASN A 35 0.43 12.59 19.06
C ASN A 35 0.37 11.56 20.20
N LEU A 36 1.54 11.11 20.66
CA LEU A 36 1.63 9.93 21.51
C LEU A 36 0.78 10.13 22.76
N GLN A 37 -0.21 9.25 22.93
CA GLN A 37 -1.06 9.30 24.12
C GLN A 37 -0.22 8.91 25.34
N LYS A 38 -0.14 9.80 26.33
CA LYS A 38 0.59 9.53 27.57
C LYS A 38 -0.09 8.46 28.42
N ILE A 39 -1.39 8.28 28.25
CA ILE A 39 -2.22 7.36 29.02
C ILE A 39 -2.78 6.31 28.05
N PRO A 40 -2.58 5.00 28.31
CA PRO A 40 -3.18 3.98 27.47
C PRO A 40 -4.71 4.09 27.54
N PRO A 41 -5.44 3.94 26.41
CA PRO A 41 -6.89 3.99 26.42
C PRO A 41 -7.43 2.91 27.37
N GLN A 42 -8.02 3.34 28.48
CA GLN A 42 -8.67 2.48 29.46
C GLN A 42 -10.00 1.91 28.94
N ASP A 43 -10.45 2.37 27.77
CA ASP A 43 -11.75 2.04 27.19
C ASP A 43 -11.99 0.52 27.14
N SER A 44 -13.00 0.11 27.90
CA SER A 44 -13.53 -1.24 28.02
C SER A 44 -14.16 -1.77 26.73
N GLN A 45 -14.40 -0.90 25.75
CA GLN A 45 -15.07 -1.20 24.48
C GLN A 45 -14.13 -1.77 23.41
N LEU A 46 -12.81 -1.60 23.56
CA LEU A 46 -11.83 -2.13 22.60
C LEU A 46 -11.41 -3.55 23.01
N HIS A 47 -12.12 -4.57 22.55
CA HIS A 47 -11.83 -5.96 22.94
C HIS A 47 -10.49 -6.51 22.39
N CYS A 48 -9.97 -5.97 21.29
CA CYS A 48 -8.74 -6.43 20.65
C CYS A 48 -7.47 -5.71 21.17
N LYS A 49 -6.48 -6.49 21.63
CA LYS A 49 -5.19 -5.95 22.12
C LYS A 49 -4.40 -5.21 21.04
N SER A 50 -4.41 -5.71 19.80
CA SER A 50 -3.77 -5.05 18.65
C SER A 50 -4.35 -3.66 18.41
N HIS A 51 -5.67 -3.54 18.41
CA HIS A 51 -6.37 -2.28 18.18
C HIS A 51 -6.04 -1.23 19.25
N LYS A 52 -6.02 -1.62 20.54
CA LYS A 52 -5.58 -0.72 21.63
C LYS A 52 -4.16 -0.20 21.40
N LEU A 53 -3.23 -1.08 21.02
CA LEU A 53 -1.84 -0.71 20.77
C LEU A 53 -1.69 0.18 19.53
N MET A 54 -2.48 -0.05 18.49
CA MET A 54 -2.42 0.77 17.27
C MET A 54 -2.92 2.19 17.50
N ILE A 55 -3.94 2.38 18.35
CA ILE A 55 -4.39 3.72 18.77
C ILE A 55 -3.34 4.37 19.68
N TYR A 56 -2.83 3.62 20.66
CA TYR A 56 -1.86 4.13 21.62
C TYR A 56 -0.56 4.63 20.96
N ASN A 57 -0.09 3.92 19.93
CA ASN A 57 1.15 4.26 19.21
C ASN A 57 0.95 5.22 18.02
N ASP A 58 -0.22 5.86 17.88
CA ASP A 58 -0.59 6.71 16.73
C ASP A 58 -0.34 6.04 15.37
N ILE A 59 -0.75 4.78 15.25
CA ILE A 59 -0.75 4.07 13.97
C ILE A 59 -2.06 4.34 13.25
N ILE A 60 -3.18 4.35 13.99
CA ILE A 60 -4.52 4.62 13.47
C ILE A 60 -5.27 5.62 14.35
N GLN A 61 -6.17 6.38 13.74
CA GLN A 61 -7.15 7.23 14.41
C GLN A 61 -8.56 6.91 13.91
N ASN A 62 -9.52 6.83 14.81
CA ASN A 62 -10.92 6.58 14.46
C ASN A 62 -11.52 7.81 13.76
N CYS A 63 -12.19 7.62 12.63
CA CYS A 63 -12.92 8.69 11.93
C CYS A 63 -14.43 8.55 12.16
N HIS A 64 -14.99 7.40 11.82
CA HIS A 64 -16.39 7.04 12.01
C HIS A 64 -16.50 5.52 12.26
N PRO A 65 -17.66 4.98 12.65
CA PRO A 65 -17.82 3.53 12.81
C PRO A 65 -17.45 2.80 11.51
N GLY A 66 -16.44 1.93 11.57
CA GLY A 66 -15.92 1.19 10.41
C GLY A 66 -14.89 1.93 9.55
N GLY A 67 -14.52 3.17 9.89
CA GLY A 67 -13.55 3.98 9.15
C GLY A 67 -12.39 4.47 10.02
N PHE A 68 -11.17 4.34 9.51
CA PHE A 68 -9.93 4.73 10.21
C PHE A 68 -9.06 5.61 9.33
N HIS A 69 -8.40 6.59 9.96
CA HIS A 69 -7.30 7.33 9.37
C HIS A 69 -5.99 6.62 9.68
N LEU A 70 -5.20 6.35 8.65
CA LEU A 70 -3.86 5.78 8.79
C LEU A 70 -2.85 6.90 8.97
N LEU A 71 -2.17 6.91 10.11
CA LEU A 71 -1.17 7.92 10.44
C LEU A 71 0.17 7.63 9.73
N PRO A 72 1.13 8.58 9.69
CA PRO A 72 2.37 8.42 8.94
C PRO A 72 3.20 7.19 9.32
N LEU A 73 3.13 6.73 10.57
CA LEU A 73 3.76 5.48 10.99
C LEU A 73 3.05 4.25 10.40
N GLY A 74 1.72 4.23 10.45
CA GLY A 74 0.92 3.17 9.83
C GLY A 74 1.13 3.10 8.31
N GLN A 75 1.18 4.24 7.64
CA GLN A 75 1.43 4.33 6.20
C GLN A 75 2.77 3.68 5.83
N ARG A 76 3.83 3.91 6.61
CA ARG A 76 5.15 3.29 6.39
C ARG A 76 5.13 1.77 6.53
N VAL A 77 4.33 1.24 7.45
CA VAL A 77 4.18 -0.21 7.64
C VAL A 77 3.41 -0.79 6.46
N LEU A 78 2.32 -0.13 6.05
CA LEU A 78 1.52 -0.54 4.89
C LEU A 78 2.37 -0.58 3.61
N GLU A 79 3.18 0.45 3.35
CA GLU A 79 4.09 0.48 2.20
C GLU A 79 5.10 -0.66 2.20
N LYS A 80 5.65 -1.02 3.37
CA LYS A 80 6.56 -2.17 3.50
C LYS A 80 5.86 -3.48 3.20
N LEU A 81 4.63 -3.64 3.69
CA LEU A 81 3.83 -4.84 3.46
C LEU A 81 3.47 -4.98 1.98
N ILE A 82 3.03 -3.90 1.34
CA ILE A 82 2.77 -3.87 -0.10
C ILE A 82 4.02 -4.27 -0.88
N LYS A 83 5.20 -3.76 -0.49
CA LYS A 83 6.46 -4.10 -1.16
C LYS A 83 6.78 -5.59 -1.09
N VAL A 84 6.55 -6.24 0.06
CA VAL A 84 6.74 -7.69 0.21
C VAL A 84 5.76 -8.45 -0.69
N ILE A 85 4.48 -8.07 -0.70
CA ILE A 85 3.49 -8.70 -1.56
C ILE A 85 3.84 -8.53 -3.05
N ASP A 86 4.28 -7.34 -3.44
CA ASP A 86 4.70 -7.06 -4.82
C ASP A 86 5.89 -7.94 -5.23
N GLU A 87 6.89 -8.09 -4.34
CA GLU A 87 8.05 -8.97 -4.58
C GLU A 87 7.63 -10.43 -4.78
N GLU A 88 6.76 -10.96 -3.93
CA GLU A 88 6.27 -12.34 -4.04
C GLU A 88 5.44 -12.56 -5.31
N LEU A 89 4.55 -11.62 -5.65
CA LEU A 89 3.71 -11.73 -6.85
C LEU A 89 4.50 -11.61 -8.15
N ASP A 90 5.55 -10.78 -8.17
CA ASP A 90 6.45 -10.66 -9.31
C ASP A 90 7.22 -11.97 -9.57
N THR A 91 7.58 -12.72 -8.52
CA THR A 91 8.25 -14.02 -8.68
C THR A 91 7.40 -15.07 -9.40
N ILE A 92 6.07 -14.94 -9.31
CA ILE A 92 5.10 -15.83 -9.96
C ILE A 92 4.77 -15.30 -11.37
N GLY A 93 5.26 -14.12 -11.75
CA GLY A 93 4.97 -13.45 -13.02
C GLY A 93 3.59 -12.77 -13.05
N ALA A 94 3.00 -12.45 -11.89
CA ALA A 94 1.72 -11.77 -11.83
C ALA A 94 1.86 -10.28 -12.19
N GLN A 95 0.86 -9.73 -12.90
CA GLN A 95 0.86 -8.32 -13.29
C GLN A 95 0.02 -7.49 -12.33
N LYS A 96 0.63 -6.47 -11.71
CA LYS A 96 -0.06 -5.53 -10.84
C LYS A 96 -0.91 -4.54 -11.65
N ILE A 97 -2.20 -4.46 -11.32
CA ILE A 97 -3.15 -3.51 -11.90
C ILE A 97 -3.88 -2.74 -10.79
N CYS A 98 -4.18 -1.47 -11.03
CA CYS A 98 -5.00 -0.65 -10.14
C CYS A 98 -6.34 -0.39 -10.81
N MET A 99 -7.41 -0.88 -10.20
CA MET A 99 -8.77 -0.67 -10.67
C MET A 99 -9.43 0.48 -9.90
N PRO A 100 -10.35 1.23 -10.54
CA PRO A 100 -11.07 2.30 -9.86
C PRO A 100 -11.99 1.74 -8.77
N THR A 101 -12.02 2.40 -7.61
CA THR A 101 -12.89 2.02 -6.50
C THR A 101 -14.38 2.18 -6.85
N LEU A 102 -14.70 3.17 -7.70
CA LEU A 102 -16.06 3.41 -8.17
C LEU A 102 -16.25 2.75 -9.54
N ALA A 103 -17.18 1.80 -9.60
CA ALA A 103 -17.58 1.11 -10.82
C ALA A 103 -19.02 1.44 -11.21
N LEU A 104 -19.28 1.51 -12.53
CA LEU A 104 -20.61 1.77 -13.08
C LEU A 104 -21.62 0.72 -12.61
N ALA A 105 -22.81 1.18 -12.20
CA ALA A 105 -23.89 0.28 -11.76
C ALA A 105 -24.34 -0.70 -12.85
N SER A 106 -24.18 -0.35 -14.13
CA SER A 106 -24.50 -1.22 -15.27
C SER A 106 -23.62 -2.46 -15.35
N LEU A 107 -22.34 -2.38 -14.92
CA LEU A 107 -21.44 -3.53 -14.89
C LEU A 107 -21.94 -4.60 -13.90
N TRP A 108 -22.38 -4.16 -12.72
CA TRP A 108 -22.94 -5.05 -11.69
C TRP A 108 -24.27 -5.70 -12.07
N LYS A 109 -25.07 -5.01 -12.91
CA LYS A 109 -26.31 -5.58 -13.46
C LYS A 109 -26.00 -6.69 -14.46
N LYS A 110 -24.94 -6.54 -15.26
CA LYS A 110 -24.51 -7.56 -16.23
C LYS A 110 -23.95 -8.82 -15.55
N THR A 111 -23.26 -8.66 -14.41
CA THR A 111 -22.69 -9.80 -13.66
C THR A 111 -23.66 -10.47 -12.68
N GLY A 112 -24.90 -9.96 -12.55
CA GLY A 112 -25.94 -10.56 -11.70
C GLY A 112 -25.74 -10.42 -10.19
N THR A 113 -24.75 -9.64 -9.74
CA THR A 113 -24.37 -9.56 -8.31
C THR A 113 -25.27 -8.61 -7.50
N LYS A 114 -26.05 -7.75 -8.15
CA LYS A 114 -27.08 -6.94 -7.47
C LYS A 114 -28.36 -7.76 -7.33
N LYS A 115 -28.71 -8.12 -6.10
CA LYS A 115 -30.11 -8.43 -5.75
C LYS A 115 -30.92 -7.16 -5.96
N SER A 116 -31.93 -7.20 -6.82
CA SER A 116 -32.95 -6.16 -6.90
C SER A 116 -33.59 -6.02 -5.52
N LEU A 117 -33.51 -4.84 -4.94
CA LEU A 117 -34.38 -4.40 -3.83
C LEU A 117 -35.71 -3.93 -4.41
#